data_AF-A0A819WKJ4-F1
#
_entry.id   AF-A0A819WKJ4-F1
#
_cell.length_a   1.000
_cell.length_b   1.000
_cell.length_c   1.000
_cell.angle_alpha   90.00
_cell.angle_beta   90.00
_cell.angle_gamma   90.00
#
_symmetry.space_group_name_H-M   'P 1'
#
loop_
_entity.id
_entity.type
_entity.pdbx_description
1 polymer ?
#
loop_
_entity_poly.entity_id
_entity_poly.type
_entity_poly.pdbx_seq_one_letter_code
_entity_poly.pdbx_strand_id
1 'polypeptide(L)'
;MYECDRTAQFDDNDLPDDLCDAIYQQTASCAYNGAIVWDVGGNDMVAFPEEAGYPMGGDFPIKYYMVQIHYNNPNQLSNRTDSSGIRFYIGKELRQYDLGYLTLGTISTPRALAIPPKVERFIIDSYCSATATMNFPEEGITIVSAFPHMHSHGKFSITNRE
;
A
#
# COMPACT_ATOMS: atom_id res chain seq x y z
N MET A 1 4.91 -1.94 -1.13
CA MET A 1 5.34 -2.33 -2.48
C MET A 1 4.33 -1.83 -3.47
N TYR A 2 4.82 -1.28 -4.58
CA TYR A 2 4.02 -0.69 -5.64
C TYR A 2 4.28 -1.39 -6.97
N GLU A 3 3.27 -1.41 -7.83
CA GLU A 3 3.33 -1.93 -9.18
C GLU A 3 3.52 -0.82 -10.20
N CYS A 4 4.52 -1.00 -11.05
CA CYS A 4 4.91 -0.02 -12.06
C CYS A 4 4.69 -0.60 -13.45
N ASP A 5 4.02 0.14 -14.30
CA ASP A 5 3.85 -0.23 -15.70
C ASP A 5 5.10 0.10 -16.56
N ARG A 6 5.00 -0.09 -17.88
CA ARG A 6 6.09 0.18 -18.84
C ARG A 6 6.49 1.64 -18.96
N THR A 7 5.70 2.57 -18.42
CA THR A 7 5.99 4.00 -18.47
C THR A 7 6.91 4.46 -17.34
N ALA A 8 7.09 3.62 -16.31
CA ALA A 8 8.08 3.87 -15.28
C ALA A 8 9.49 3.89 -15.91
N GLN A 9 10.21 4.99 -15.70
CA GLN A 9 11.56 5.16 -16.23
C GLN A 9 12.56 4.96 -15.10
N PHE A 10 13.06 3.74 -14.96
CA PHE A 10 14.20 3.44 -14.10
C PHE A 10 15.47 3.58 -14.93
N ASP A 11 16.39 4.47 -14.53
CA ASP A 11 17.76 4.42 -15.07
C ASP A 11 18.50 3.33 -14.28
N ASP A 12 18.74 2.17 -14.92
CA ASP A 12 19.41 1.02 -14.31
C ASP A 12 20.83 1.34 -13.79
N ASN A 13 21.42 2.49 -14.16
CA ASN A 13 22.74 2.94 -13.70
C ASN A 13 22.69 4.01 -12.59
N ASP A 14 21.51 4.52 -12.25
CA ASP A 14 21.35 5.71 -11.41
C ASP A 14 19.98 5.71 -10.71
N LEU A 15 19.61 4.59 -10.10
CA LEU A 15 18.71 4.65 -8.94
C LEU A 15 19.60 4.79 -7.71
N PRO A 16 20.00 6.01 -7.32
CA PRO A 16 20.62 6.18 -6.03
C PRO A 16 19.66 5.64 -4.96
N ASP A 17 20.21 5.10 -3.87
CA ASP A 17 19.48 4.76 -2.64
C ASP A 17 18.94 6.05 -1.98
N ASP A 18 18.21 6.84 -2.76
CA ASP A 18 17.79 8.18 -2.46
C ASP A 18 16.38 8.19 -1.86
N LEU A 19 16.09 9.30 -1.19
CA LEU A 19 14.77 9.58 -0.65
C LEU A 19 13.69 9.39 -1.73
N CYS A 20 12.57 8.76 -1.36
CA CYS A 20 11.46 8.49 -2.28
C CYS A 20 10.96 9.74 -3.02
N ASP A 21 11.13 10.93 -2.45
CA ASP A 21 10.74 12.19 -3.07
C ASP A 21 11.61 12.57 -4.28
N ALA A 22 12.88 12.15 -4.30
CA ALA A 22 13.82 12.45 -5.38
C ALA A 22 13.48 11.68 -6.67
N ILE A 23 12.91 10.48 -6.53
CA ILE A 23 12.55 9.61 -7.65
C ILE A 23 11.07 9.72 -8.06
N TYR A 24 10.28 10.56 -7.36
CA TYR A 24 8.82 10.63 -7.54
C TYR A 24 8.39 10.87 -8.99
N GLN A 25 9.10 11.73 -9.73
CA GLN A 25 8.78 12.02 -11.13
C GLN A 25 9.01 10.80 -12.05
N GLN A 26 10.02 9.98 -11.75
CA GLN A 26 10.36 8.77 -12.50
C GLN A 26 9.44 7.60 -12.15
N THR A 27 8.97 7.56 -10.89
CA THR A 27 8.13 6.48 -10.34
C THR A 27 6.66 6.87 -10.21
N ALA A 28 6.22 7.96 -10.85
CA ALA A 28 4.85 8.47 -10.74
C ALA A 28 3.81 7.42 -11.18
N SER A 29 4.13 6.60 -12.18
CA SER A 29 3.27 5.50 -12.65
C SER A 29 3.12 4.36 -11.64
N CYS A 30 4.02 4.28 -10.64
CA CYS A 30 3.95 3.29 -9.56
C CYS A 30 3.03 3.73 -8.42
N ALA A 31 2.95 5.04 -8.16
CA ALA A 31 2.51 5.60 -6.88
C ALA A 31 1.06 5.27 -6.47
N TYR A 32 0.23 4.83 -7.41
CA TYR A 32 -1.19 4.56 -7.18
C TYR A 32 -1.55 3.07 -7.20
N ASN A 33 -0.63 2.18 -7.54
CA ASN A 33 -0.86 0.73 -7.60
C ASN A 33 -0.18 0.03 -6.43
N GLY A 34 -0.71 0.23 -5.22
CA GLY A 34 -0.23 -0.47 -4.04
C GLY A 34 -0.62 -1.95 -4.09
N ALA A 35 0.36 -2.84 -3.95
CA ALA A 35 0.14 -4.29 -4.03
C ALA A 35 0.22 -4.97 -2.66
N ILE A 36 1.31 -4.72 -1.93
CA ILE A 36 1.61 -5.39 -0.65
C ILE A 36 2.13 -4.36 0.33
N VAL A 37 1.61 -4.42 1.56
CA VAL A 37 2.00 -3.56 2.68
C VAL A 37 2.39 -4.40 3.89
N TRP A 38 3.29 -3.85 4.70
CA TRP A 38 3.68 -4.40 5.99
C TRP A 38 3.94 -3.22 6.93
N ASP A 39 3.61 -3.39 8.20
CA ASP A 39 3.91 -2.44 9.27
C ASP A 39 4.24 -3.18 10.57
N VAL A 40 4.69 -2.44 11.57
CA VAL A 40 5.07 -2.97 12.88
C VAL A 40 3.91 -3.76 13.49
N GLY A 41 4.17 -5.02 13.84
CA GLY A 41 3.17 -5.94 14.39
C GLY A 41 2.44 -6.78 13.34
N GLY A 42 2.72 -6.59 12.05
CA GLY A 42 2.12 -7.32 10.93
C GLY A 42 2.56 -8.77 10.74
N ASN A 43 2.91 -9.48 11.81
CA ASN A 43 3.49 -10.84 11.73
C ASN A 43 2.53 -11.88 11.14
N ASP A 44 1.21 -11.63 11.20
CA ASP A 44 0.16 -12.54 10.71
C ASP A 44 -0.54 -12.05 9.43
N MET A 45 -0.08 -10.95 8.82
CA MET A 45 -0.85 -10.18 7.84
C MET A 45 -1.08 -10.83 6.47
N VAL A 46 -0.44 -11.96 6.15
CA VAL A 46 -0.41 -12.50 4.78
C VAL A 46 -0.67 -14.01 4.72
N ALA A 47 -1.61 -14.51 5.52
CA ALA A 47 -2.24 -15.79 5.19
C ALA A 47 -3.29 -15.54 4.11
N PHE A 48 -2.86 -15.50 2.85
CA PHE A 48 -3.81 -15.55 1.73
C PHE A 48 -4.63 -16.85 1.85
N PRO A 49 -5.97 -16.78 1.65
CA PRO A 49 -6.79 -17.98 1.68
C PRO A 49 -6.35 -18.94 0.56
N GLU A 50 -6.54 -20.24 0.75
CA GLU A 50 -6.00 -21.26 -0.16
C GLU A 50 -6.54 -21.10 -1.60
N GLU A 51 -7.77 -20.64 -1.73
CA GLU A 51 -8.48 -20.41 -2.98
C GLU A 51 -8.07 -19.11 -3.71
N ALA A 52 -7.33 -18.21 -3.06
CA ALA A 52 -7.00 -16.91 -3.65
C ALA A 52 -5.50 -16.58 -3.63
N GLY A 53 -5.04 -15.86 -4.64
CA GLY A 53 -3.64 -15.44 -4.76
C GLY A 53 -3.53 -14.08 -5.42
N TYR A 54 -2.46 -13.35 -5.11
CA TYR A 54 -2.18 -12.08 -5.78
C TYR A 54 -1.53 -12.36 -7.15
N PRO A 55 -2.16 -11.98 -8.29
CA PRO A 55 -1.59 -12.26 -9.60
C PRO A 55 -0.33 -11.42 -9.84
N MET A 56 0.76 -12.05 -10.25
CA MET A 56 2.04 -11.38 -10.53
C MET A 56 2.61 -11.82 -11.88
N GLY A 57 3.05 -10.85 -12.68
CA GLY A 57 3.69 -11.11 -13.99
C GLY A 57 2.73 -11.46 -15.12
N GLY A 58 3.20 -12.24 -16.10
CA GLY A 58 2.42 -12.60 -17.30
C GLY A 58 2.23 -11.44 -18.29
N ASP A 59 1.07 -11.43 -18.96
CA ASP A 59 0.68 -10.38 -19.92
C ASP A 59 0.16 -9.11 -19.23
N PHE A 60 0.17 -9.05 -17.89
CA PHE A 60 -0.17 -7.84 -17.15
C PHE A 60 0.75 -6.67 -17.55
N PRO A 61 0.21 -5.43 -17.57
CA PRO A 61 0.98 -4.24 -17.94
C PRO A 61 2.09 -3.91 -16.93
N ILE A 62 2.10 -4.56 -15.76
CA ILE A 62 3.08 -4.39 -14.70
C ILE A 62 4.42 -5.00 -15.12
N LYS A 63 5.49 -4.22 -15.01
CA LYS A 63 6.86 -4.64 -15.33
C LYS A 63 7.81 -4.60 -14.16
N TYR A 64 7.62 -3.65 -13.25
CA TYR A 64 8.52 -3.49 -12.11
C TYR A 64 7.73 -3.45 -10.82
N TYR A 65 8.38 -3.89 -9.76
CA TYR A 65 7.91 -3.73 -8.39
C TYR A 65 8.83 -2.77 -7.67
N MET A 66 8.27 -1.69 -7.13
CA MET A 66 9.00 -0.73 -6.31
C MET A 66 8.76 -1.03 -4.83
N VAL A 67 9.84 -1.26 -4.09
CA VAL A 67 9.78 -1.43 -2.64
C VAL A 67 10.07 -0.08 -1.99
N GLN A 68 9.11 0.40 -1.20
CA GLN A 68 9.28 1.58 -0.35
C GLN A 68 9.48 1.12 1.09
N ILE A 69 10.54 1.59 1.74
CA ILE A 69 10.86 1.30 3.13
C ILE A 69 10.82 2.59 3.93
N HIS A 70 10.07 2.59 5.03
CA HIS A 70 9.98 3.73 5.95
C HIS A 70 10.93 3.53 7.14
N TYR A 71 12.02 4.30 7.17
CA TYR A 71 12.97 4.28 8.29
C TYR A 71 12.61 5.32 9.35
N ASN A 72 12.30 4.87 10.57
CA ASN A 72 12.21 5.74 11.73
C ASN A 72 13.56 5.81 12.45
N ASN A 73 14.32 6.90 12.28
CA ASN A 73 15.67 7.08 12.84
C ASN A 73 15.74 8.22 13.89
N PRO A 74 15.07 8.10 15.05
CA PRO A 74 15.01 9.18 16.04
C PRO A 74 16.38 9.49 16.68
N ASN A 75 17.29 8.50 16.70
CA ASN A 75 18.64 8.63 17.26
C ASN A 75 19.66 9.16 16.25
N GLN A 76 19.24 9.49 15.02
CA GLN A 76 20.11 10.02 13.95
C GLN A 76 21.34 9.15 13.72
N LEU A 77 21.16 7.82 13.76
CA LEU A 77 22.23 6.88 13.49
C LEU A 77 22.73 7.08 12.06
N SER A 78 24.04 7.16 11.90
CA SER A 78 24.73 7.25 10.61
C SER A 78 25.53 5.98 10.31
N ASN A 79 25.96 5.84 9.05
CA ASN A 79 26.80 4.72 8.59
C ASN A 79 26.21 3.33 8.91
N ARG A 80 24.88 3.19 8.72
CA ARG A 80 24.19 1.92 8.82
C ARG A 80 23.90 1.39 7.42
N THR A 81 24.15 0.11 7.22
CA THR A 81 23.72 -0.63 6.04
C THR A 81 22.50 -1.45 6.43
N ASP A 82 21.45 -1.32 5.64
CA ASP A 82 20.23 -2.11 5.75
C ASP A 82 20.05 -2.96 4.49
N SER A 83 19.48 -4.14 4.65
CA SER A 83 19.12 -5.04 3.54
C SER A 83 17.72 -5.63 3.74
N SER A 84 16.85 -4.83 4.35
CA SER A 84 15.45 -5.17 4.58
C SER A 84 14.70 -5.27 3.25
N GLY A 85 13.65 -6.08 3.24
CA GLY A 85 12.84 -6.29 2.05
C GLY A 85 11.68 -7.24 2.32
N ILE A 86 11.04 -7.67 1.24
CA ILE A 86 9.88 -8.56 1.27
C ILE A 86 10.24 -9.85 0.54
N ARG A 87 9.85 -11.00 1.09
CA ARG A 87 9.98 -12.30 0.45
C ARG A 87 8.62 -12.74 -0.10
N PHE A 88 8.59 -13.10 -1.38
CA PHE A 88 7.40 -13.66 -2.02
C PHE A 88 7.47 -15.18 -2.14
N TYR A 89 6.34 -15.83 -1.93
CA TYR A 89 6.14 -17.25 -2.21
C TYR A 89 5.20 -17.37 -3.41
N ILE A 90 5.77 -17.60 -4.59
CA ILE A 90 5.05 -17.49 -5.86
C ILE A 90 4.78 -18.89 -6.42
N GLY A 91 3.51 -19.18 -6.70
CA GLY A 91 3.08 -20.36 -7.43
C GLY A 91 3.22 -20.17 -8.95
N LYS A 92 3.27 -21.28 -9.71
CA LYS A 92 3.35 -21.23 -11.18
C LYS A 92 1.99 -21.03 -11.86
N GLU A 93 0.91 -21.33 -11.15
CA GLU A 93 -0.46 -21.31 -11.67
C GLU A 93 -1.29 -20.34 -10.83
N LEU A 94 -2.25 -19.68 -11.48
CA LEU A 94 -3.21 -18.81 -10.81
C LEU A 94 -4.11 -19.64 -9.89
N ARG A 95 -4.52 -19.03 -8.77
CA ARG A 95 -5.53 -19.58 -7.86
C ARG A 95 -6.93 -19.36 -8.45
N GLN A 96 -7.95 -19.88 -7.78
CA GLN A 96 -9.33 -19.73 -8.24
C GLN A 96 -9.81 -18.27 -8.24
N TYR A 97 -9.33 -17.47 -7.28
CA TYR A 97 -9.66 -16.06 -7.16
C TYR A 97 -8.41 -15.17 -7.14
N ASP A 98 -8.50 -14.03 -7.80
CA ASP A 98 -7.47 -13.00 -7.74
C ASP A 98 -7.67 -12.14 -6.48
N LEU A 99 -6.59 -11.97 -5.71
CA LEU A 99 -6.55 -11.02 -4.61
C LEU A 99 -6.19 -9.64 -5.14
N GLY A 100 -6.92 -8.64 -4.66
CA GLY A 100 -6.63 -7.23 -4.88
C GLY A 100 -6.46 -6.48 -3.56
N TYR A 101 -5.94 -5.27 -3.66
CA TYR A 101 -5.83 -4.35 -2.53
C TYR A 101 -6.80 -3.18 -2.70
N LEU A 102 -7.55 -2.86 -1.64
CA LEU A 102 -8.46 -1.72 -1.61
C LEU A 102 -8.03 -0.78 -0.50
N THR A 103 -7.60 0.43 -0.86
CA THR A 103 -7.26 1.48 0.10
C THR A 103 -8.48 2.36 0.33
N LEU A 104 -8.98 2.37 1.57
CA LEU A 104 -10.06 3.25 2.02
C LEU A 104 -9.52 4.23 3.06
N GLY A 105 -10.03 5.45 3.06
CA GLY A 105 -9.65 6.46 4.05
C GLY A 105 -9.60 7.86 3.47
N THR A 106 -8.95 8.74 4.23
CA THR A 106 -8.72 10.14 3.85
C THR A 106 -7.36 10.30 3.18
N ILE A 107 -7.28 11.14 2.15
CA ILE A 107 -6.03 11.45 1.46
C ILE A 107 -5.06 12.15 2.43
N SER A 108 -3.81 11.72 2.46
CA SER A 108 -2.77 12.32 3.30
C SER A 108 -2.30 13.68 2.77
N THR A 109 -3.15 14.70 2.95
CA THR A 109 -2.77 16.11 2.70
C THR A 109 -2.94 16.93 3.97
N PRO A 110 -2.15 18.00 4.18
CA PRO A 110 -2.31 18.88 5.34
C PRO A 110 -3.70 19.51 5.47
N ARG A 111 -4.48 19.54 4.38
CA ARG A 111 -5.86 20.05 4.38
C ARG A 111 -6.91 18.97 4.70
N ALA A 112 -6.63 17.71 4.38
CA ALA A 112 -7.56 16.61 4.56
C ALA A 112 -7.35 15.88 5.90
N LEU A 113 -6.12 15.84 6.42
CA LEU A 113 -5.78 15.28 7.72
C LEU A 113 -5.25 16.39 8.65
N ALA A 114 -6.17 17.12 9.28
CA ALA A 114 -5.84 18.18 10.24
C ALA A 114 -6.60 17.95 11.55
N ILE A 115 -5.87 17.67 12.63
CA ILE A 115 -6.42 17.52 13.98
C ILE A 115 -6.09 18.80 14.77
N PRO A 116 -7.09 19.55 15.25
CA PRO A 116 -6.82 20.75 16.05
C PRO A 116 -6.05 20.41 17.34
N PRO A 117 -5.14 21.28 17.80
CA PRO A 117 -4.42 21.04 19.04
C PRO A 117 -5.36 21.05 20.25
N LYS A 118 -5.05 20.24 21.28
CA LYS A 118 -5.74 20.20 22.57
C LYS A 118 -7.20 19.72 22.54
N VAL A 119 -7.63 19.06 21.46
CA VAL A 119 -8.92 18.34 21.45
C VAL A 119 -8.73 16.94 22.03
N GLU A 120 -9.67 16.51 22.87
CA GLU A 120 -9.61 15.17 23.50
C GLU A 120 -9.97 14.07 22.50
N ARG A 121 -10.96 14.32 21.65
CA ARG A 121 -11.42 13.41 20.60
C ARG A 121 -11.76 14.20 19.35
N PHE A 122 -11.26 13.72 18.22
CA PHE A 122 -11.57 14.24 16.90
C PHE A 122 -11.78 13.06 15.96
N ILE A 123 -12.88 13.10 15.21
CA ILE A 123 -13.25 12.03 14.27
C ILE A 123 -13.01 12.56 12.86
N ILE A 124 -12.34 11.75 12.03
CA ILE A 124 -12.17 12.01 10.62
C ILE A 124 -12.95 10.92 9.88
N ASP A 125 -13.98 11.33 9.16
CA ASP A 125 -14.81 10.44 8.37
C ASP A 125 -14.43 10.52 6.89
N SER A 126 -14.48 9.38 6.21
CA SER A 126 -14.24 9.25 4.78
C SER A 126 -15.24 8.27 4.19
N TYR A 127 -15.70 8.52 2.98
CA TYR A 127 -16.75 7.73 2.34
C TYR A 127 -16.29 7.23 0.98
N CYS A 128 -16.57 5.96 0.69
CA CYS A 128 -16.53 5.41 -0.66
C CYS A 128 -17.92 5.52 -1.26
N SER A 129 -18.11 6.40 -2.24
CA SER A 129 -19.43 6.61 -2.83
C SER A 129 -19.86 5.41 -3.68
N ALA A 130 -21.17 5.22 -3.85
CA ALA A 130 -21.70 4.19 -4.75
C ALA A 130 -21.15 4.32 -6.18
N THR A 131 -20.88 5.55 -6.62
CA THR A 131 -20.21 5.85 -7.90
C THR A 131 -18.82 5.22 -7.98
N ALA A 132 -18.05 5.23 -6.89
CA ALA A 132 -16.71 4.65 -6.85
C ALA A 132 -16.74 3.11 -6.92
N THR A 133 -17.82 2.48 -6.44
CA THR A 133 -17.97 1.02 -6.47
C THR A 133 -18.68 0.51 -7.73
N MET A 134 -19.11 1.37 -8.66
CA MET A 134 -19.83 0.93 -9.88
C MET A 134 -19.00 0.02 -10.79
N ASN A 135 -17.67 0.08 -10.70
CA ASN A 135 -16.76 -0.74 -11.50
C ASN A 135 -16.41 -2.07 -10.82
N PHE A 136 -17.03 -2.40 -9.67
CA PHE A 136 -16.84 -3.70 -9.06
C PHE A 136 -17.57 -4.79 -9.87
N PRO A 137 -17.12 -6.06 -9.77
CA PRO A 137 -17.84 -7.18 -10.37
C PRO A 137 -19.30 -7.21 -9.92
N GLU A 138 -20.18 -7.74 -10.77
CA GLU A 138 -21.62 -7.82 -10.49
C GLU A 138 -21.93 -8.70 -9.27
N GLU A 139 -21.15 -9.76 -9.10
CA GLU A 139 -21.13 -10.64 -7.94
C GLU A 139 -20.53 -9.99 -6.67
N GLY A 140 -19.96 -8.79 -6.81
CA GLY A 140 -19.30 -8.04 -5.74
C GLY A 140 -17.87 -8.49 -5.45
N ILE A 141 -17.36 -8.08 -4.29
CA ILE A 141 -16.04 -8.47 -3.78
C ILE A 141 -16.16 -9.07 -2.38
N THR A 142 -15.23 -9.94 -2.01
CA THR A 142 -15.14 -10.52 -0.67
C THR A 142 -13.94 -9.93 0.07
N ILE A 143 -14.17 -9.33 1.24
CA ILE A 143 -13.11 -8.81 2.09
C ILE A 143 -12.60 -9.94 2.99
N VAL A 144 -11.36 -10.37 2.76
CA VAL A 144 -10.73 -11.49 3.48
C VAL A 144 -9.76 -11.03 4.58
N SER A 145 -9.28 -9.78 4.50
CA SER A 145 -8.38 -9.18 5.47
C SER A 145 -8.57 -7.66 5.49
N ALA A 146 -8.26 -7.03 6.61
CA ALA A 146 -8.29 -5.59 6.78
C ALA A 146 -7.04 -5.13 7.50
N PHE A 147 -6.46 -4.02 7.04
CA PHE A 147 -5.25 -3.45 7.61
C PHE A 147 -5.45 -1.96 7.97
N PRO A 148 -5.99 -1.67 9.17
CA PRO A 148 -6.12 -0.29 9.63
C PRO A 148 -4.75 0.32 9.91
N HIS A 149 -4.47 1.49 9.37
CA HIS A 149 -3.21 2.21 9.55
C HIS A 149 -3.45 3.64 10.06
N MET A 150 -2.70 4.04 11.08
CA MET A 150 -2.73 5.37 11.68
C MET A 150 -1.36 5.73 12.25
N HIS A 151 -1.06 7.03 12.35
CA HIS A 151 0.13 7.52 13.05
C HIS A 151 -0.09 7.57 14.58
N SER A 152 0.85 8.18 15.31
CA SER A 152 0.93 8.19 16.78
C SER A 152 -0.30 8.73 17.54
N HIS A 153 -1.16 9.51 16.89
CA HIS A 153 -2.37 10.08 17.51
C HIS A 153 -3.64 9.25 17.26
N GLY A 154 -3.56 8.22 16.42
CA GLY A 154 -4.67 7.30 16.17
C GLY A 154 -5.08 6.52 17.42
N LYS A 155 -6.38 6.28 17.58
CA LYS A 155 -6.94 5.50 18.71
C LYS A 155 -7.75 4.31 18.26
N PHE A 156 -8.61 4.49 17.27
CA PHE A 156 -9.40 3.43 16.65
C PHE A 156 -9.68 3.82 15.20
N SER A 157 -9.86 2.81 14.35
CA SER A 157 -10.31 2.95 12.97
C SER A 157 -11.39 1.90 12.75
N ILE A 158 -12.49 2.32 12.12
CA ILE A 158 -13.67 1.48 11.91
C ILE A 158 -14.12 1.72 10.48
N THR A 159 -14.32 0.63 9.73
CA THR A 159 -14.90 0.65 8.40
C THR A 159 -16.17 -0.18 8.44
N ASN A 160 -17.29 0.42 8.06
CA ASN A 160 -18.57 -0.26 7.95
C ASN A 160 -19.06 -0.22 6.50
N ARG A 161 -19.82 -1.25 6.11
CA ARG A 161 -20.67 -1.18 4.94
C ARG A 161 -22.02 -0.62 5.38
N GLU A 162 -22.40 0.51 4.83
CA GLU A 162 -23.75 1.09 5.00
C GLU A 162 -24.78 0.41 4.07
#